data_AF-A0A2X3CUD3-F1
#
_entry.id   AF-A0A2X3CUD3-F1
#
_cell.length_a   1.000
_cell.length_b   1.000
_cell.length_c   1.000
_cell.angle_alpha   90.00
_cell.angle_beta   90.00
_cell.angle_gamma   90.00
#
_symmetry.space_group_name_H-M   'P 1'
#
loop_
_entity.id
_entity.type
_entity.pdbx_description
1 polymer ?
#
loop_
_entity_poly.entity_id
_entity_poly.type
_entity_poly.pdbx_seq_one_letter_code
_entity_poly.pdbx_strand_id
1 'polypeptide(L)'
;MLTIRQACPEDAPQLSAMGYASYHHHFAHLWRAADELALFLKQEYAEDALRRSLADATQHWLIAEAPSPVGFAKYSYQQRMADDGKIGTLLHKLYLMPGKTGHRYGEHIFHAVETRAKTAGESWLWLEVLAANPAARRFLRTPGDAAHQRHDFPLRQPAKHLTYSGQTDLRGTMPELRDTGVRNVVCGENVVIYQPANLYDCQLGDNVFVGPFVEIQGNTRIGANSKIQSHTFICEYVTIGQRCFIGHGVMFANDLFREGKPNADRASWGRIEIGDDVSIAAAPRFWPSASAMGW
;
A
#
# COMPACT_ATOMS: atom_id res chain seq x y z
N MET A 1 -28.24 2.09 -25.16
CA MET A 1 -28.26 2.92 -23.93
C MET A 1 -27.67 2.09 -22.80
N LEU A 2 -26.94 2.68 -21.85
CA LEU A 2 -26.41 1.96 -20.68
C LEU A 2 -27.50 1.87 -19.60
N THR A 3 -27.70 0.67 -19.09
CA THR A 3 -28.62 0.37 -17.97
C THR A 3 -27.80 -0.16 -16.81
N ILE A 4 -28.04 0.36 -15.60
CA ILE A 4 -27.40 -0.11 -14.37
C ILE A 4 -28.50 -0.54 -13.39
N ARG A 5 -28.54 -1.82 -13.06
CA ARG A 5 -29.58 -2.42 -12.23
C ARG A 5 -28.99 -3.22 -11.07
N GLN A 6 -29.79 -3.42 -10.03
CA GLN A 6 -29.47 -4.36 -8.96
C GLN A 6 -29.46 -5.78 -9.54
N ALA A 7 -28.47 -6.58 -9.15
CA ALA A 7 -28.43 -8.00 -9.45
C ALA A 7 -29.29 -8.79 -8.47
N CYS A 8 -29.93 -9.86 -8.95
CA CYS A 8 -30.65 -10.84 -8.15
C CYS A 8 -29.97 -12.22 -8.25
N PRO A 9 -30.32 -13.20 -7.40
CA PRO A 9 -29.71 -14.53 -7.42
C PRO A 9 -29.76 -15.26 -8.78
N GLU A 10 -30.74 -14.93 -9.63
CA GLU A 10 -30.88 -15.44 -10.99
C GLU A 10 -29.76 -14.96 -11.92
N ASP A 11 -29.12 -13.83 -11.61
CA ASP A 11 -28.01 -13.26 -12.39
C ASP A 11 -26.67 -13.94 -12.10
N ALA A 12 -26.60 -14.89 -11.15
CA ALA A 12 -25.36 -15.55 -10.77
C ALA A 12 -24.56 -16.15 -11.94
N PRO A 13 -25.17 -16.81 -12.96
CA PRO A 13 -24.43 -17.30 -14.13
C PRO A 13 -23.80 -16.17 -14.94
N GLN A 14 -24.52 -15.06 -15.13
CA GLN A 14 -24.02 -13.90 -15.86
C GLN A 14 -22.88 -13.22 -15.10
N LEU A 15 -23.04 -12.98 -13.80
CA LEU A 15 -21.99 -12.41 -12.94
C LEU A 15 -20.76 -13.33 -12.86
N SER A 16 -20.97 -14.65 -12.88
CA SER A 16 -19.87 -15.63 -12.94
C SER A 16 -19.06 -15.43 -14.21
N ALA A 17 -19.71 -15.49 -15.38
CA ALA A 17 -19.06 -15.31 -16.66
C ALA A 17 -18.32 -13.95 -16.76
N MET A 18 -18.97 -12.87 -16.31
CA MET A 18 -18.37 -11.53 -16.26
C MET A 18 -17.17 -11.47 -15.30
N GLY A 19 -17.28 -12.10 -14.13
CA GLY A 19 -16.25 -12.16 -13.11
C GLY A 19 -14.99 -12.86 -13.58
N TYR A 20 -15.13 -14.07 -14.12
CA TYR A 20 -14.01 -14.82 -14.70
C TYR A 20 -13.35 -14.03 -15.85
N ALA A 21 -14.14 -13.52 -16.80
CA ALA A 21 -13.58 -12.83 -17.97
C ALA A 21 -12.87 -11.52 -17.60
N SER A 22 -13.50 -10.67 -16.77
CA SER A 22 -12.91 -9.38 -16.38
C SER A 22 -11.72 -9.55 -15.45
N TYR A 23 -11.81 -10.40 -14.42
CA TYR A 23 -10.72 -10.56 -13.47
C TYR A 23 -9.49 -11.18 -14.13
N HIS A 24 -9.69 -12.22 -14.95
CA HIS A 24 -8.60 -12.83 -15.70
C HIS A 24 -7.93 -11.81 -16.64
N HIS A 25 -8.71 -11.03 -17.39
CA HIS A 25 -8.15 -10.03 -18.30
C HIS A 25 -7.33 -8.95 -17.58
N HIS A 26 -7.83 -8.42 -16.47
CA HIS A 26 -7.20 -7.31 -15.77
C HIS A 26 -6.08 -7.73 -14.81
N PHE A 27 -6.11 -8.95 -14.28
CA PHE A 27 -5.23 -9.32 -13.16
C PHE A 27 -4.48 -10.62 -13.32
N ALA A 28 -4.76 -11.48 -14.31
CA ALA A 28 -4.06 -12.77 -14.43
C ALA A 28 -2.53 -12.64 -14.47
N HIS A 29 -2.02 -11.56 -15.10
CA HIS A 29 -0.59 -11.26 -15.18
C HIS A 29 0.07 -10.93 -13.83
N LEU A 30 -0.71 -10.65 -12.78
CA LEU A 30 -0.23 -10.40 -11.42
C LEU A 30 -0.05 -11.68 -10.61
N TRP A 31 -0.59 -12.81 -11.06
CA TRP A 31 -0.52 -14.10 -10.37
C TRP A 31 0.69 -14.90 -10.83
N ARG A 32 1.42 -15.50 -9.88
CA ARG A 32 2.61 -16.32 -10.17
C ARG A 32 2.29 -17.80 -10.34
N ALA A 33 1.21 -18.28 -9.73
CA ALA A 33 0.76 -19.67 -9.78
C ALA A 33 -0.65 -19.75 -10.37
N ALA A 34 -0.82 -20.56 -11.42
CA ALA A 34 -2.10 -20.72 -12.09
C ALA A 34 -3.16 -21.37 -11.20
N ASP A 35 -2.76 -22.31 -10.33
CA ASP A 35 -3.67 -23.00 -9.41
C ASP A 35 -4.20 -22.07 -8.32
N GLU A 36 -3.39 -21.12 -7.83
CA GLU A 36 -3.82 -20.11 -6.86
C GLU A 36 -4.85 -19.15 -7.48
N LEU A 37 -4.63 -18.72 -8.72
CA LEU A 37 -5.59 -17.91 -9.48
C LEU A 37 -6.90 -18.67 -9.68
N ALA A 38 -6.84 -19.95 -10.07
CA ALA A 38 -8.02 -20.78 -10.28
C ALA A 38 -8.82 -20.96 -8.97
N LEU A 39 -8.13 -21.16 -7.85
CA LEU A 39 -8.77 -21.28 -6.53
C LEU A 39 -9.46 -19.97 -6.13
N PHE A 40 -8.78 -18.84 -6.29
CA PHE A 40 -9.34 -17.52 -6.01
C PHE A 40 -10.59 -17.24 -6.85
N LEU A 41 -10.51 -17.47 -8.17
CA LEU A 41 -11.63 -17.27 -9.07
C LEU A 41 -12.83 -18.16 -8.70
N LYS A 42 -12.56 -19.41 -8.30
CA LYS A 42 -13.59 -20.33 -7.81
C LYS A 42 -14.25 -19.83 -6.51
N GLN A 43 -13.46 -19.32 -5.57
CA GLN A 43 -13.99 -18.79 -4.31
C GLN A 43 -14.86 -17.54 -4.52
N GLU A 44 -14.46 -16.66 -5.44
CA GLU A 44 -15.09 -15.36 -5.62
C GLU A 44 -16.19 -15.32 -6.68
N TYR A 45 -16.10 -16.16 -7.72
CA TYR A 45 -16.94 -16.06 -8.92
C TYR A 45 -17.60 -17.37 -9.33
N ALA A 46 -17.42 -18.49 -8.62
CA ALA A 46 -18.26 -19.66 -8.87
C ALA A 46 -19.74 -19.34 -8.61
N GLU A 47 -20.65 -19.93 -9.41
CA GLU A 47 -22.08 -19.65 -9.32
C GLU A 47 -22.63 -19.82 -7.90
N ASP A 48 -22.27 -20.90 -7.20
CA ASP A 48 -22.72 -21.13 -5.82
C ASP A 48 -22.24 -20.04 -4.85
N ALA A 49 -21.01 -19.54 -5.03
CA ALA A 49 -20.48 -18.45 -4.22
C ALA A 49 -21.22 -17.14 -4.48
N LEU A 50 -21.50 -16.85 -5.76
CA LEU A 50 -22.27 -15.67 -6.15
C LEU A 50 -23.72 -15.76 -5.69
N ARG A 51 -24.40 -16.90 -5.80
CA ARG A 51 -25.77 -17.10 -5.30
C ARG A 51 -25.84 -16.83 -3.80
N ARG A 52 -24.87 -17.32 -3.02
CA ARG A 52 -24.76 -17.01 -1.59
C ARG A 52 -24.57 -15.50 -1.36
N SER A 53 -23.66 -14.86 -2.09
CA SER A 53 -23.42 -13.42 -1.94
C SER A 53 -24.57 -12.54 -2.42
N LEU A 54 -25.37 -12.98 -3.40
CA LEU A 54 -26.54 -12.27 -3.91
C LEU A 54 -27.76 -12.41 -3.00
N ALA A 55 -27.82 -13.50 -2.23
CA ALA A 55 -28.85 -13.73 -1.21
C ALA A 55 -28.53 -13.03 0.13
N ASP A 56 -27.29 -12.59 0.34
CA ASP A 56 -26.88 -11.86 1.54
C ASP A 56 -27.36 -10.40 1.49
N ALA A 57 -28.24 -10.03 2.42
CA ALA A 57 -28.81 -8.69 2.51
C ALA A 57 -27.78 -7.58 2.78
N THR A 58 -26.58 -7.92 3.25
CA THR A 58 -25.48 -6.97 3.52
C THR A 58 -24.61 -6.69 2.28
N GLN A 59 -24.81 -7.48 1.22
CA GLN A 59 -24.03 -7.40 0.00
C GLN A 59 -24.91 -6.92 -1.14
N HIS A 60 -24.44 -5.91 -1.86
CA HIS A 60 -25.15 -5.35 -2.98
C HIS A 60 -24.33 -5.49 -4.24
N TRP A 61 -24.98 -5.98 -5.29
CA TRP A 61 -24.37 -6.19 -6.59
C TRP A 61 -25.12 -5.38 -7.65
N LEU A 62 -24.37 -4.71 -8.51
CA LEU A 62 -24.91 -4.01 -9.68
C LEU A 62 -24.38 -4.66 -10.94
N ILE A 63 -25.23 -4.76 -11.96
CA ILE A 63 -24.86 -5.13 -13.32
C ILE A 63 -25.09 -3.93 -14.22
N ALA A 64 -24.09 -3.61 -15.02
CA ALA A 64 -24.15 -2.60 -16.06
C ALA A 64 -24.20 -3.28 -17.42
N GLU A 65 -25.22 -2.94 -18.20
CA GLU A 65 -25.54 -3.57 -19.47
C GLU A 65 -25.81 -2.51 -20.54
N ALA A 66 -25.41 -2.81 -21.76
CA ALA A 66 -25.80 -2.08 -22.96
C ALA A 66 -26.30 -3.15 -23.96
N PRO A 67 -26.05 -3.11 -25.28
CA PRO A 67 -26.32 -4.27 -26.14
C PRO A 67 -25.56 -5.54 -25.75
N SER A 68 -24.50 -5.40 -24.94
CA SER A 68 -23.73 -6.47 -24.33
C SER A 68 -23.43 -6.13 -22.87
N PRO A 69 -23.05 -7.10 -22.03
CA PRO A 69 -22.54 -6.82 -20.68
C PRO A 69 -21.39 -5.82 -20.71
N VAL A 70 -21.42 -4.84 -19.80
CA VAL A 70 -20.44 -3.75 -19.72
C VAL A 70 -19.54 -3.91 -18.51
N GLY A 71 -20.11 -4.25 -17.36
CA GLY A 71 -19.36 -4.39 -16.12
C GLY A 71 -20.27 -4.65 -14.92
N PHE A 72 -19.68 -4.76 -13.74
CA PHE A 72 -20.41 -4.96 -12.50
C PHE A 72 -19.73 -4.27 -11.33
N ALA A 73 -20.48 -4.07 -10.26
CA ALA A 73 -19.95 -3.59 -8.99
C ALA A 73 -20.49 -4.41 -7.81
N LYS A 74 -19.71 -4.48 -6.73
CA LYS A 74 -20.09 -5.08 -5.45
C LYS A 74 -19.79 -4.08 -4.33
N TYR A 75 -20.75 -3.81 -3.46
CA TYR A 75 -20.56 -2.89 -2.33
C TYR A 75 -21.36 -3.33 -1.08
N SER A 76 -21.00 -2.81 0.08
CA SER A 76 -21.69 -3.03 1.37
C SER A 76 -21.81 -1.73 2.15
N TYR A 77 -22.94 -1.56 2.82
CA TYR A 77 -23.20 -0.44 3.73
C TYR A 77 -22.58 -0.66 5.12
N GLN A 78 -22.56 0.40 5.94
CA GLN A 78 -22.18 0.38 7.35
C GLN A 78 -20.86 -0.34 7.66
N GLN A 79 -19.90 -0.29 6.74
CA GLN A 79 -18.56 -0.82 6.96
C GLN A 79 -17.73 0.16 7.78
N ARG A 80 -16.74 -0.33 8.52
CA ARG A 80 -15.86 0.52 9.32
C ARG A 80 -14.56 0.74 8.57
N MET A 81 -14.18 1.99 8.37
CA MET A 81 -12.88 2.36 7.83
C MET A 81 -11.82 2.21 8.92
N ALA A 82 -10.73 1.51 8.59
CA ALA A 82 -9.81 0.99 9.59
C ALA A 82 -8.94 2.06 10.29
N ASP A 83 -8.74 3.21 9.66
CA ASP A 83 -7.72 4.17 10.09
C ASP A 83 -8.28 5.32 10.95
N ASP A 84 -9.59 5.54 10.95
CA ASP A 84 -10.25 6.64 11.69
C ASP A 84 -11.61 6.27 12.30
N GLY A 85 -12.07 5.03 12.15
CA GLY A 85 -13.33 4.55 12.70
C GLY A 85 -14.59 5.13 12.03
N LYS A 86 -14.45 5.81 10.89
CA LYS A 86 -15.61 6.25 10.10
C LYS A 86 -16.42 5.05 9.63
N ILE A 87 -17.74 5.25 9.53
CA ILE A 87 -18.68 4.23 9.05
C ILE A 87 -19.29 4.71 7.74
N GLY A 88 -19.36 3.82 6.75
CA GLY A 88 -20.02 4.12 5.49
C GLY A 88 -20.07 2.96 4.50
N THR A 89 -20.11 3.28 3.21
CA THR A 89 -20.15 2.30 2.12
C THR A 89 -18.76 1.87 1.66
N LEU A 90 -18.47 0.58 1.68
CA LEU A 90 -17.30 -0.01 1.03
C LEU A 90 -17.68 -0.56 -0.35
N LEU A 91 -17.09 -0.01 -1.40
CA LEU A 91 -17.13 -0.55 -2.76
C LEU A 91 -16.01 -1.60 -2.90
N HIS A 92 -16.39 -2.86 -2.73
CA HIS A 92 -15.49 -4.03 -2.82
C HIS A 92 -14.95 -4.26 -4.22
N LYS A 93 -15.80 -4.09 -5.25
CA LYS A 93 -15.47 -4.43 -6.64
C LYS A 93 -16.08 -3.43 -7.61
N LEU A 94 -15.32 -3.03 -8.62
CA LEU A 94 -15.81 -2.36 -9.82
C LEU A 94 -14.98 -2.85 -11.00
N TYR A 95 -15.59 -3.68 -11.86
CA TYR A 95 -14.90 -4.27 -13.00
C TYR A 95 -15.66 -4.02 -14.29
N LEU A 96 -14.91 -3.69 -15.34
CA LEU A 96 -15.41 -3.54 -16.70
C LEU A 96 -14.98 -4.74 -17.53
N MET A 97 -15.84 -5.16 -18.45
CA MET A 97 -15.55 -6.21 -19.41
C MET A 97 -14.37 -5.81 -20.31
N PRO A 98 -13.60 -6.79 -20.83
CA PRO A 98 -12.51 -6.52 -21.78
C PRO A 98 -12.99 -5.63 -22.95
N GLY A 99 -12.20 -4.61 -23.29
CA GLY A 99 -12.54 -3.66 -24.35
C GLY A 99 -13.63 -2.64 -24.00
N LYS A 100 -14.14 -2.59 -22.76
CA LYS A 100 -15.11 -1.57 -22.30
C LYS A 100 -14.48 -0.41 -21.52
N THR A 101 -13.16 -0.45 -21.28
CA THR A 101 -12.40 0.64 -20.67
C THR A 101 -12.32 1.85 -21.61
N GLY A 102 -12.30 3.07 -21.09
CA GLY A 102 -12.17 4.30 -21.89
C GLY A 102 -13.48 4.90 -22.40
N HIS A 103 -14.62 4.25 -22.17
CA HIS A 103 -15.96 4.71 -22.57
C HIS A 103 -16.76 5.35 -21.42
N ARG A 104 -16.09 5.76 -20.34
CA ARG A 104 -16.70 6.34 -19.12
C ARG A 104 -17.72 5.45 -18.39
N TYR A 105 -17.85 4.18 -18.78
CA TYR A 105 -18.75 3.23 -18.09
C TYR A 105 -18.43 3.06 -16.61
N GLY A 106 -17.14 3.08 -16.24
CA GLY A 106 -16.74 3.03 -14.84
C GLY A 106 -17.31 4.20 -14.04
N GLU A 107 -17.33 5.41 -14.60
CA GLU A 107 -17.84 6.62 -13.92
C GLU A 107 -19.33 6.48 -13.66
N HIS A 108 -20.09 5.98 -14.65
CA HIS A 108 -21.52 5.77 -14.51
C HIS A 108 -21.85 4.70 -13.44
N ILE A 109 -21.07 3.61 -13.39
CA ILE A 109 -21.24 2.57 -12.35
C ILE A 109 -20.89 3.13 -10.97
N PHE A 110 -19.80 3.88 -10.86
CA PHE A 110 -19.40 4.51 -9.60
C PHE A 110 -20.46 5.48 -9.08
N HIS A 111 -20.94 6.39 -9.94
CA HIS A 111 -22.02 7.32 -9.60
C HIS A 111 -23.33 6.60 -9.21
N ALA A 112 -23.62 5.45 -9.83
CA ALA A 112 -24.77 4.63 -9.47
C ALA A 112 -24.66 4.00 -8.06
N VAL A 113 -23.45 3.66 -7.61
CA VAL A 113 -23.18 3.22 -6.23
C VAL A 113 -23.28 4.41 -5.27
N GLU A 114 -22.65 5.54 -5.62
CA GLU A 114 -22.68 6.75 -4.82
C GLU A 114 -24.11 7.27 -4.57
N THR A 115 -24.94 7.28 -5.62
CA THR A 115 -26.35 7.68 -5.51
C THR A 115 -27.08 6.78 -4.51
N ARG A 116 -26.86 5.46 -4.58
CA ARG A 116 -27.49 4.49 -3.68
C ARG A 116 -26.99 4.64 -2.23
N ALA A 117 -25.70 4.88 -2.03
CA ALA A 117 -25.13 5.20 -0.72
C ALA A 117 -25.78 6.46 -0.12
N LYS A 118 -25.87 7.55 -0.89
CA LYS A 118 -26.55 8.79 -0.48
C LYS A 118 -28.02 8.53 -0.12
N THR A 119 -28.75 7.76 -0.93
CA THR A 119 -30.15 7.39 -0.64
C THR A 119 -30.27 6.53 0.62
N ALA A 120 -29.28 5.69 0.93
CA ALA A 120 -29.23 4.90 2.15
C ALA A 120 -28.80 5.71 3.39
N GLY A 121 -28.52 7.01 3.25
CA GLY A 121 -28.08 7.89 4.35
C GLY A 121 -26.60 7.77 4.69
N GLU A 122 -25.80 7.14 3.83
CA GLU A 122 -24.37 6.94 4.05
C GLU A 122 -23.60 8.24 3.81
N SER A 123 -22.71 8.57 4.75
CA SER A 123 -21.90 9.80 4.70
C SER A 123 -20.52 9.59 4.08
N TRP A 124 -20.11 8.33 3.90
CA TRP A 124 -18.79 7.96 3.40
C TRP A 124 -18.93 6.84 2.36
N LEU A 125 -18.14 6.91 1.30
CA LEU A 125 -17.96 5.86 0.31
C LEU A 125 -16.47 5.71 0.06
N TRP A 126 -15.92 4.50 0.20
CA TRP A 126 -14.53 4.22 -0.14
C TRP A 126 -14.38 2.90 -0.89
N LEU A 127 -13.20 2.68 -1.46
CA LEU A 127 -12.83 1.43 -2.12
C LEU A 127 -11.34 1.16 -1.90
N GLU A 128 -10.96 -0.10 -2.07
CA GLU A 128 -9.56 -0.52 -1.99
C GLU A 128 -9.06 -0.86 -3.41
N VAL A 129 -7.89 -0.35 -3.78
CA VAL A 129 -7.26 -0.60 -5.09
C VAL A 129 -5.88 -1.19 -4.90
N LEU A 130 -5.58 -2.22 -5.69
CA LEU A 130 -4.22 -2.74 -5.84
C LEU A 130 -3.27 -1.64 -6.32
N ALA A 131 -2.17 -1.40 -5.60
CA ALA A 131 -1.20 -0.36 -5.98
C ALA A 131 -0.59 -0.59 -7.37
N ALA A 132 -0.51 -1.86 -7.80
CA ALA A 132 -0.06 -2.27 -9.12
C ALA A 132 -1.11 -2.06 -10.24
N ASN A 133 -2.22 -1.35 -9.99
CA ASN A 133 -3.25 -1.06 -10.99
C ASN A 133 -3.24 0.42 -11.43
N PRO A 134 -2.36 0.83 -12.37
CA PRO A 134 -2.27 2.22 -12.82
C PRO A 134 -3.54 2.70 -13.55
N ALA A 135 -4.31 1.79 -14.16
CA ALA A 135 -5.56 2.13 -14.83
C ALA A 135 -6.64 2.57 -13.84
N ALA A 136 -6.80 1.85 -12.72
CA ALA A 136 -7.71 2.25 -11.64
C ALA A 136 -7.28 3.56 -10.96
N ARG A 137 -5.97 3.76 -10.76
CA ARG A 137 -5.45 5.04 -10.24
C ARG A 137 -5.74 6.21 -11.17
N ARG A 138 -5.65 6.03 -12.49
CA ARG A 138 -6.01 7.08 -13.47
C ARG A 138 -7.51 7.36 -13.46
N PHE A 139 -8.33 6.32 -13.37
CA PHE A 139 -9.79 6.43 -13.27
C PHE A 139 -10.21 7.29 -12.06
N LEU A 140 -9.65 7.02 -10.87
CA LEU A 140 -9.93 7.81 -9.66
C LEU A 140 -9.38 9.24 -9.68
N ARG A 141 -8.39 9.52 -10.54
CA ARG A 141 -7.76 10.84 -10.68
C ARG A 141 -8.39 11.74 -11.75
N THR A 142 -9.31 11.23 -12.56
CA THR A 142 -9.89 12.01 -13.67
C THR A 142 -10.95 12.98 -13.12
N PRO A 143 -10.79 14.31 -13.27
CA PRO A 143 -11.75 15.27 -12.73
C PRO A 143 -13.08 15.17 -13.48
N GLY A 144 -14.15 14.81 -12.77
CA GLY A 144 -15.53 14.96 -13.24
C GLY A 144 -16.13 16.24 -12.66
N ASP A 145 -16.68 17.08 -13.53
CA ASP A 145 -17.34 18.34 -13.20
C ASP A 145 -18.53 18.16 -12.23
N ALA A 146 -18.75 19.22 -11.44
CA ALA A 146 -19.75 19.42 -10.38
C ALA A 146 -19.36 18.88 -9.00
N ALA A 147 -18.97 19.82 -8.13
CA ALA A 147 -19.16 19.84 -6.67
C ALA A 147 -19.50 18.50 -6.00
N HIS A 148 -18.51 17.61 -5.89
CA HIS A 148 -18.55 16.51 -4.94
C HIS A 148 -17.56 16.86 -3.84
N GLN A 149 -18.10 17.14 -2.64
CA GLN A 149 -17.29 17.29 -1.43
C GLN A 149 -16.34 16.10 -1.34
N ARG A 150 -15.06 16.45 -1.24
CA ARG A 150 -13.92 15.54 -1.34
C ARG A 150 -13.96 14.61 -0.14
N HIS A 151 -14.10 13.32 -0.39
CA HIS A 151 -13.87 12.28 0.61
C HIS A 151 -12.61 11.53 0.18
N ASP A 152 -11.55 11.68 0.97
CA ASP A 152 -10.25 11.06 0.77
C ASP A 152 -10.38 9.53 0.85
N PHE A 153 -9.91 8.84 -0.18
CA PHE A 153 -9.96 7.39 -0.32
C PHE A 153 -8.60 6.78 0.11
N PRO A 154 -8.49 6.06 1.23
CA PRO A 154 -7.29 5.27 1.51
C PRO A 154 -7.31 3.95 0.71
N LEU A 155 -6.27 3.74 -0.09
CA LEU A 155 -6.04 2.49 -0.84
C LEU A 155 -5.39 1.44 0.08
N ARG A 156 -6.01 0.27 0.27
CA ARG A 156 -5.35 -0.91 0.85
C ARG A 156 -4.97 -1.94 -0.21
N GLN A 157 -3.75 -2.47 -0.09
CA GLN A 157 -3.25 -3.62 -0.85
C GLN A 157 -3.43 -4.90 -0.02
N PRO A 158 -3.78 -6.06 -0.62
CA PRO A 158 -3.35 -7.33 -0.06
C PRO A 158 -1.82 -7.38 -0.16
N ALA A 159 -1.18 -7.75 0.94
CA ALA A 159 0.25 -7.61 1.19
C ALA A 159 1.17 -7.84 -0.03
N LYS A 160 1.87 -6.78 -0.48
CA LYS A 160 3.33 -6.76 -0.72
C LYS A 160 3.79 -5.36 -1.17
N HIS A 161 4.62 -4.75 -0.33
CA HIS A 161 5.37 -3.49 -0.49
C HIS A 161 4.59 -2.17 -0.33
N LEU A 162 5.06 -1.40 0.64
CA LEU A 162 4.52 -0.11 1.04
C LEU A 162 4.80 0.96 -0.01
N THR A 163 3.79 1.77 -0.24
CA THR A 163 3.98 3.20 -0.48
C THR A 163 2.85 3.91 0.26
N TYR A 164 3.23 4.81 1.16
CA TYR A 164 2.36 5.60 2.02
C TYR A 164 1.60 6.63 1.16
N SER A 165 0.27 6.68 1.25
CA SER A 165 -0.49 7.83 0.77
C SER A 165 -1.53 8.23 1.82
N GLY A 166 -1.06 8.84 2.91
CA GLY A 166 -1.93 9.63 3.79
C GLY A 166 -2.20 10.97 3.12
N GLN A 167 -3.47 11.40 3.07
CA GLN A 167 -3.78 12.82 2.85
C GLN A 167 -3.64 13.55 4.19
N THR A 168 -2.61 14.39 4.28
CA THR A 168 -2.51 15.43 5.30
C THR A 168 -3.25 16.65 4.78
N ASP A 169 -4.25 17.17 5.52
CA ASP A 169 -4.86 18.47 5.27
C ASP A 169 -3.82 19.57 5.51
N LEU A 170 -3.04 19.90 4.48
CA LEU A 170 -2.11 21.02 4.47
C LEU A 170 -2.83 22.22 3.88
N ARG A 171 -3.46 23.04 4.71
CA ARG A 171 -3.81 24.42 4.35
C ARG A 171 -2.51 25.17 4.02
N GLY A 172 -2.16 25.27 2.73
CA GLY A 172 -0.92 25.90 2.27
C GLY A 172 -0.51 25.48 0.86
N THR A 173 0.62 26.00 0.38
CA THR A 173 1.28 25.54 -0.86
C THR A 173 1.54 24.03 -0.80
N MET A 174 1.21 23.31 -1.89
CA MET A 174 1.47 21.86 -1.99
C MET A 174 2.96 21.57 -1.76
N PRO A 175 3.31 20.63 -0.87
CA PRO A 175 4.70 20.26 -0.67
C PRO A 175 5.25 19.54 -1.90
N GLU A 176 6.53 19.75 -2.18
CA GLU A 176 7.27 18.93 -3.13
C GLU A 176 7.41 17.52 -2.53
N LEU A 177 6.78 16.53 -3.17
CA LEU A 177 6.90 15.12 -2.77
C LEU A 177 8.16 14.52 -3.41
N ARG A 178 8.98 13.86 -2.58
CA ARG A 178 10.16 13.11 -3.05
C ARG A 178 10.01 11.65 -2.67
N ASP A 179 10.26 10.78 -3.63
CA ASP A 179 10.27 9.33 -3.40
C ASP A 179 11.53 8.94 -2.62
N THR A 180 11.36 8.06 -1.63
CA THR A 180 12.48 7.36 -1.00
C THR A 180 13.13 6.41 -2.00
N GLY A 181 14.45 6.22 -1.92
CA GLY A 181 15.13 5.30 -2.82
C GLY A 181 16.59 5.10 -2.48
N VAL A 182 17.29 4.38 -3.35
CA VAL A 182 18.74 4.14 -3.27
C VAL A 182 19.43 5.06 -4.29
N ARG A 183 20.11 6.11 -3.83
CA ARG A 183 20.74 7.14 -4.67
C ARG A 183 22.21 7.32 -4.33
N ASN A 184 23.11 7.27 -5.31
CA ASN A 184 24.56 7.48 -5.09
C ASN A 184 25.14 6.58 -3.99
N VAL A 185 24.71 5.31 -3.95
CA VAL A 185 25.22 4.32 -3.00
C VAL A 185 26.29 3.49 -3.70
N VAL A 186 27.48 3.42 -3.10
CA VAL A 186 28.56 2.54 -3.56
C VAL A 186 28.40 1.22 -2.83
N CYS A 187 28.17 0.13 -3.58
CA CYS A 187 28.02 -1.21 -3.03
C CYS A 187 29.24 -2.09 -3.35
N GLY A 188 29.67 -2.87 -2.36
CA GLY A 188 30.51 -4.05 -2.57
C GLY A 188 29.74 -5.23 -3.16
N GLU A 189 30.33 -6.42 -3.11
CA GLU A 189 29.73 -7.64 -3.64
C GLU A 189 28.61 -8.17 -2.73
N ASN A 190 27.59 -8.80 -3.33
CA ASN A 190 26.51 -9.50 -2.61
C ASN A 190 25.75 -8.66 -1.57
N VAL A 191 25.65 -7.35 -1.79
CA VAL A 191 24.83 -6.46 -0.96
C VAL A 191 23.34 -6.74 -1.23
N VAL A 192 22.56 -6.88 -0.16
CA VAL A 192 21.10 -7.09 -0.25
C VAL A 192 20.37 -5.96 0.45
N ILE A 193 19.48 -5.27 -0.28
CA ILE A 193 18.64 -4.20 0.24
C ILE A 193 17.18 -4.60 0.06
N TYR A 194 16.46 -4.80 1.15
CA TYR A 194 15.03 -5.05 1.15
C TYR A 194 14.27 -3.74 1.07
N GLN A 195 13.34 -3.64 0.11
CA GLN A 195 12.52 -2.45 -0.08
C GLN A 195 11.24 -2.51 0.78
N PRO A 196 10.60 -1.36 1.09
CA PRO A 196 11.10 0.01 0.84
C PRO A 196 12.32 0.34 1.71
N ALA A 197 13.26 1.16 1.23
CA ALA A 197 14.39 1.67 2.02
C ALA A 197 14.90 2.99 1.43
N ASN A 198 15.47 3.87 2.26
CA ASN A 198 15.95 5.19 1.85
C ASN A 198 17.47 5.31 2.11
N LEU A 199 18.29 5.11 1.09
CA LEU A 199 19.75 5.13 1.22
C LEU A 199 20.32 6.16 0.25
N TYR A 200 21.16 7.08 0.74
CA TYR A 200 21.76 8.06 -0.15
C TYR A 200 23.17 8.47 0.24
N ASP A 201 24.01 8.68 -0.78
CA ASP A 201 25.37 9.23 -0.66
C ASP A 201 26.24 8.47 0.38
N CYS A 202 26.10 7.14 0.42
CA CYS A 202 26.72 6.24 1.41
C CYS A 202 27.45 5.05 0.76
N GLN A 203 28.21 4.31 1.56
CA GLN A 203 29.03 3.17 1.12
C GLN A 203 28.68 1.91 1.90
N LEU A 204 28.43 0.80 1.20
CA LEU A 204 28.13 -0.51 1.76
C LEU A 204 29.23 -1.51 1.35
N GLY A 205 29.88 -2.15 2.31
CA GLY A 205 30.86 -3.21 2.07
C GLY A 205 30.24 -4.53 1.60
N ASP A 206 31.08 -5.52 1.32
CA ASP A 206 30.62 -6.83 0.82
C ASP A 206 29.69 -7.54 1.79
N ASN A 207 28.71 -8.28 1.28
CA ASN A 207 27.76 -9.09 2.04
C ASN A 207 26.93 -8.28 3.07
N VAL A 208 26.82 -6.97 2.89
CA VAL A 208 25.97 -6.13 3.75
C VAL A 208 24.50 -6.43 3.48
N PHE A 209 23.74 -6.62 4.55
CA PHE A 209 22.29 -6.78 4.52
C PHE A 209 21.61 -5.53 5.07
N VAL A 210 20.62 -5.02 4.34
CA VAL A 210 19.79 -3.90 4.76
C VAL A 210 18.32 -4.33 4.74
N GLY A 211 17.69 -4.34 5.90
CA GLY A 211 16.28 -4.65 6.08
C GLY A 211 15.34 -3.56 5.55
N PRO A 212 14.03 -3.85 5.41
CA PRO A 212 13.06 -2.87 4.97
C PRO A 212 12.91 -1.72 5.97
N PHE A 213 12.52 -0.55 5.47
CA PHE A 213 12.33 0.71 6.20
C PHE A 213 13.57 1.27 6.87
N VAL A 214 14.74 0.82 6.45
CA VAL A 214 15.99 1.43 6.90
C VAL A 214 16.20 2.75 6.17
N GLU A 215 16.68 3.76 6.90
CA GLU A 215 17.24 4.97 6.32
C GLU A 215 18.74 5.08 6.65
N ILE A 216 19.56 5.28 5.61
CA ILE A 216 21.00 5.54 5.73
C ILE A 216 21.32 6.82 4.97
N GLN A 217 21.73 7.85 5.71
CA GLN A 217 22.03 9.16 5.16
C GLN A 217 23.47 9.27 4.63
N GLY A 218 23.77 10.41 4.01
CA GLY A 218 25.04 10.67 3.33
C GLY A 218 26.26 10.65 4.24
N ASN A 219 27.44 10.47 3.64
CA ASN A 219 28.73 10.44 4.35
C ASN A 219 28.85 9.30 5.37
N THR A 220 28.09 8.22 5.17
CA THR A 220 28.06 7.05 6.04
C THR A 220 28.67 5.84 5.35
N ARG A 221 29.37 5.00 6.13
CA ARG A 221 29.99 3.76 5.65
C ARG A 221 29.60 2.58 6.53
N ILE A 222 29.20 1.49 5.89
CA ILE A 222 28.89 0.21 6.55
C ILE A 222 29.91 -0.84 6.12
N GLY A 223 30.65 -1.41 7.06
CA GLY A 223 31.65 -2.44 6.81
C GLY A 223 31.06 -3.78 6.36
N ALA A 224 31.90 -4.61 5.75
CA ALA A 224 31.50 -5.90 5.19
C ALA A 224 30.90 -6.86 6.24
N ASN A 225 30.00 -7.73 5.78
CA ASN A 225 29.30 -8.74 6.58
C ASN A 225 28.43 -8.17 7.71
N SER A 226 28.13 -6.86 7.67
CA SER A 226 27.27 -6.21 8.66
C SER A 226 25.80 -6.29 8.24
N LYS A 227 24.91 -6.41 9.24
CA LYS A 227 23.45 -6.53 9.05
C LYS A 227 22.74 -5.36 9.73
N ILE A 228 21.99 -4.61 8.93
CA ILE A 228 21.16 -3.49 9.40
C ILE A 228 19.70 -3.94 9.35
N GLN A 229 19.08 -4.10 10.50
CA GLN A 229 17.71 -4.61 10.62
C GLN A 229 16.66 -3.51 10.43
N SER A 230 15.43 -3.93 10.15
CA SER A 230 14.32 -3.05 9.76
C SER A 230 14.07 -1.89 10.71
N HIS A 231 13.57 -0.78 10.17
CA HIS A 231 13.21 0.44 10.92
C HIS A 231 14.40 1.13 11.63
N THR A 232 15.63 0.82 11.24
CA THR A 232 16.83 1.49 11.73
C THR A 232 17.06 2.82 11.00
N PHE A 233 17.47 3.84 11.73
CA PHE A 233 17.87 5.14 11.18
C PHE A 233 19.35 5.42 11.46
N ILE A 234 20.14 5.59 10.40
CA ILE A 234 21.56 5.94 10.46
C ILE A 234 21.77 7.34 9.89
N CYS A 235 22.04 8.32 10.76
CA CYS A 235 22.27 9.72 10.36
C CYS A 235 23.58 9.93 9.59
N GLU A 236 23.80 11.14 9.07
CA GLU A 236 25.04 11.47 8.35
C GLU A 236 26.28 11.27 9.23
N TYR A 237 27.40 10.90 8.62
CA TYR A 237 28.71 10.76 9.29
C TYR A 237 28.79 9.65 10.35
N VAL A 238 28.14 8.52 10.07
CA VAL A 238 28.31 7.29 10.84
C VAL A 238 29.24 6.34 10.09
N THR A 239 30.24 5.80 10.79
CA THR A 239 31.07 4.70 10.28
C THR A 239 30.79 3.46 11.12
N ILE A 240 30.27 2.41 10.49
CA ILE A 240 30.08 1.09 11.10
C ILE A 240 31.14 0.15 10.56
N GLY A 241 31.84 -0.54 11.45
CA GLY A 241 32.81 -1.58 11.16
C GLY A 241 32.21 -2.81 10.48
N GLN A 242 33.02 -3.86 10.38
CA GLN A 242 32.67 -5.14 9.78
C GLN A 242 31.98 -6.07 10.78
N ARG A 243 31.18 -7.02 10.28
CA ARG A 243 30.53 -8.08 11.07
C ARG A 243 29.64 -7.54 12.19
N CYS A 244 29.09 -6.34 12.00
CA CYS A 244 28.22 -5.71 12.99
C CYS A 244 26.76 -6.12 12.80
N PHE A 245 26.02 -6.17 13.89
CA PHE A 245 24.57 -6.39 13.87
C PHE A 245 23.86 -5.18 14.47
N ILE A 246 23.11 -4.46 13.66
CA ILE A 246 22.28 -3.35 14.11
C ILE A 246 20.83 -3.84 14.12
N GLY A 247 20.29 -4.04 15.31
CA GLY A 247 18.96 -4.58 15.56
C GLY A 247 17.83 -3.64 15.15
N HIS A 248 16.61 -4.16 15.13
CA HIS A 248 15.45 -3.42 14.65
C HIS A 248 15.19 -2.14 15.45
N GLY A 249 14.88 -1.04 14.77
CA GLY A 249 14.48 0.21 15.41
C GLY A 249 15.60 0.97 16.13
N VAL A 250 16.87 0.69 15.83
CA VAL A 250 18.00 1.46 16.38
C VAL A 250 18.04 2.84 15.71
N MET A 251 18.25 3.88 16.52
CA MET A 251 18.29 5.28 16.07
C MET A 251 19.67 5.88 16.39
N PHE A 252 20.38 6.32 15.36
CA PHE A 252 21.61 7.11 15.50
C PHE A 252 21.27 8.60 15.47
N ALA A 253 21.85 9.36 16.39
CA ALA A 253 21.72 10.81 16.46
C ALA A 253 23.08 11.43 16.80
N ASN A 254 23.49 12.42 16.01
CA ASN A 254 24.78 13.10 16.15
C ASN A 254 24.68 14.63 16.24
N ASP A 255 23.48 15.20 16.17
CA ASP A 255 23.28 16.56 16.66
C ASP A 255 23.22 16.54 18.18
N LEU A 256 24.16 17.25 18.81
CA LEU A 256 24.34 17.28 20.26
C LEU A 256 23.55 18.41 20.94
N PHE A 257 22.80 19.22 20.18
CA PHE A 257 21.99 20.33 20.71
C PHE A 257 22.77 21.26 21.66
N ARG A 258 24.05 21.55 21.35
CA ARG A 258 24.95 22.32 22.23
C ARG A 258 24.41 23.72 22.58
N GLU A 259 23.63 24.32 21.69
CA GLU A 259 22.98 25.62 21.87
C GLU A 259 21.49 25.49 22.28
N GLY A 260 21.04 24.30 22.70
CA GLY A 260 19.64 24.05 23.07
C GLY A 260 18.67 23.98 21.87
N LYS A 261 19.18 23.95 20.64
CA LYS A 261 18.41 23.86 19.39
C LYS A 261 19.13 22.98 18.37
N PRO A 262 18.42 22.41 17.37
CA PRO A 262 19.06 21.75 16.24
C PRO A 262 20.01 22.71 15.51
N ASN A 263 21.18 22.21 15.12
CA ASN A 263 22.13 22.98 14.34
C ASN A 263 22.16 22.48 12.90
N ALA A 264 21.86 23.34 11.93
CA ALA A 264 21.90 22.99 10.52
C ALA A 264 23.32 22.90 9.94
N ASP A 265 24.33 23.43 10.67
CA ASP A 265 25.73 23.34 10.27
C ASP A 265 26.27 21.92 10.49
N ARG A 266 26.53 21.22 9.37
CA ARG A 266 27.10 19.87 9.33
C ARG A 266 28.46 19.73 10.03
N ALA A 267 29.22 20.83 10.14
CA ALA A 267 30.50 20.84 10.84
C ALA A 267 30.34 20.68 12.36
N SER A 268 29.16 21.01 12.90
CA SER A 268 28.86 20.90 14.33
C SER A 268 28.42 19.50 14.77
N TRP A 269 28.04 18.64 13.83
CA TRP A 269 27.54 17.28 14.13
C TRP A 269 28.67 16.34 14.55
N GLY A 270 28.39 15.49 15.52
CA GLY A 270 29.32 14.45 15.95
C GLY A 270 29.63 13.43 14.85
N ARG A 271 30.80 12.80 14.94
CA ARG A 271 31.16 11.62 14.14
C ARG A 271 30.96 10.39 14.99
N ILE A 272 30.17 9.44 14.51
CA ILE A 272 29.91 8.20 15.24
C ILE A 272 30.72 7.09 14.58
N GLU A 273 31.58 6.45 15.37
CA GLU A 273 32.38 5.31 14.93
C GLU A 273 31.99 4.09 15.75
N ILE A 274 31.47 3.07 15.07
CA ILE A 274 31.22 1.75 15.61
C ILE A 274 32.31 0.83 15.09
N GLY A 275 33.06 0.20 15.99
CA GLY A 275 34.10 -0.76 15.64
C GLY A 275 33.57 -2.03 14.99
N ASP A 276 34.47 -2.97 14.69
CA ASP A 276 34.11 -4.28 14.16
C ASP A 276 33.45 -5.17 15.24
N ASP A 277 32.67 -6.15 14.81
CA ASP A 277 32.05 -7.20 15.66
C ASP A 277 31.09 -6.65 16.73
N VAL A 278 30.51 -5.47 16.49
CA VAL A 278 29.58 -4.83 17.44
C VAL A 278 28.13 -5.21 17.13
N SER A 279 27.39 -5.61 18.17
CA SER A 279 25.94 -5.81 18.11
C SER A 279 25.21 -4.75 18.94
N ILE A 280 24.31 -4.00 18.31
CA ILE A 280 23.47 -2.97 18.95
C ILE A 280 22.02 -3.41 18.82
N ALA A 281 21.31 -3.54 19.93
CA ALA A 281 19.89 -3.87 19.94
C ALA A 281 19.07 -2.71 20.53
N ALA A 282 17.88 -2.46 19.99
CA ALA A 282 16.93 -1.55 20.62
C ALA A 282 16.37 -2.17 21.93
N ALA A 283 16.01 -1.33 22.89
CA ALA A 283 15.40 -1.79 24.12
C ALA A 283 14.11 -2.60 23.83
N PRO A 284 13.96 -3.82 24.37
CA PRO A 284 12.78 -4.62 24.14
C PRO A 284 11.55 -3.96 24.80
N ARG A 285 10.48 -3.77 24.03
CA ARG A 285 9.13 -3.60 24.60
C ARG A 285 8.60 -4.99 24.96
N PHE A 286 8.89 -5.45 26.18
CA PHE A 286 8.24 -6.65 26.72
C PHE A 286 6.79 -6.32 27.10
N TRP A 287 5.82 -7.09 26.60
CA TRP A 287 4.55 -7.36 27.29
C TRP A 287 4.86 -8.29 28.48
N PRO A 288 4.15 -8.22 29.62
CA PRO A 288 4.54 -8.95 30.84
C PRO A 288 4.24 -10.45 30.73
N SER A 289 5.04 -11.20 29.97
CA SER A 289 5.21 -12.66 30.07
C SER A 289 6.08 -13.21 28.93
N ALA A 290 7.33 -12.76 28.79
CA ALA A 290 8.29 -13.51 28.00
C ALA A 290 9.66 -13.43 28.66
N SER A 291 9.99 -14.47 29.40
CA SER A 291 11.32 -14.72 29.95
C SER A 291 12.33 -14.79 28.80
N ALA A 292 13.31 -13.89 28.82
CA ALA A 292 14.45 -13.94 27.91
C ALA A 292 15.29 -15.20 28.21
N MET A 293 15.47 -16.05 27.20
CA MET A 293 16.62 -16.96 27.13
C MET A 293 17.52 -16.44 26.02
N GLY A 294 18.72 -16.02 26.42
CA GLY A 294 19.78 -15.64 25.49
C GLY A 294 20.50 -16.85 24.92
N TRP A 295 21.10 -16.63 23.76
CA TRP A 295 22.42 -17.12 23.35
C TRP A 295 23.05 -16.03 22.48
#